data_AF-A0AAD9WNI4-F1
#
_entry.id   AF-A0AAD9WNI4-F1
#
_cell.length_a   1.000
_cell.length_b   1.000
_cell.length_c   1.000
_cell.angle_alpha   90.00
_cell.angle_beta   90.00
_cell.angle_gamma   90.00
#
_symmetry.space_group_name_H-M   'P 1'
#
loop_
_entity.id
_entity.type
_entity.pdbx_description
1 polymer ?
#
loop_
_entity_poly.entity_id
_entity_poly.type
_entity_poly.pdbx_seq_one_letter_code
_entity_poly.pdbx_strand_id
1 'polypeptide(L)'
;MEDNLTEVERKASFKGWSEALRWERVLLLSNYWKRLRKEEQMWRQKSRVKWLKEGDMNSRFFHCMENGRRRSNHIGDIHFDGVRYVDPPRIMDGVFRFFKNNYKNVTWQRPKLREMIFKQLPMSENELLEADFSCEEVRRRFVVAMAIKAPDPDGMSLAFICHNWV
;
A
#
# COMPACT_ATOMS: atom_id res chain seq x y z
N MET A 1 26.87 -18.52 -11.74
CA MET A 1 27.02 -17.15 -12.35
C MET A 1 28.14 -16.40 -11.67
N GLU A 2 28.22 -16.46 -10.34
CA GLU A 2 29.50 -16.32 -9.62
C GLU A 2 30.55 -17.28 -10.19
N ASP A 3 30.15 -18.53 -10.48
CA ASP A 3 30.99 -19.53 -11.17
C ASP A 3 31.59 -19.03 -12.49
N ASN A 4 30.85 -18.21 -13.25
CA ASN A 4 31.30 -17.67 -14.53
C ASN A 4 32.31 -16.54 -14.33
N LEU A 5 32.17 -15.74 -13.26
CA LEU A 5 33.13 -14.70 -12.90
C LEU A 5 34.45 -15.32 -12.44
N THR A 6 34.39 -16.32 -11.56
CA THR A 6 35.55 -17.09 -11.12
C THR A 6 36.23 -17.81 -12.27
N GLU A 7 35.49 -18.29 -13.26
CA GLU A 7 36.08 -18.94 -14.43
C GLU A 7 36.84 -17.95 -15.34
N VAL A 8 36.32 -16.73 -15.51
CA VAL A 8 37.03 -15.65 -16.24
C VAL A 8 38.29 -15.22 -15.50
N GLU A 9 38.23 -15.08 -14.17
CA GLU A 9 39.38 -14.73 -13.33
C GLU A 9 40.43 -15.86 -13.30
N ARG A 10 39.99 -17.11 -13.27
CA ARG A 10 40.87 -18.29 -13.41
C ARG A 10 41.57 -18.28 -14.77
N LYS A 11 40.83 -18.09 -15.87
CA LYS A 11 41.41 -18.01 -17.23
C LYS A 11 42.43 -16.87 -17.36
N ALA A 12 42.13 -15.71 -16.79
CA ALA A 12 43.04 -14.57 -16.77
C ALA A 12 44.29 -14.81 -15.92
N SER A 13 44.17 -15.61 -14.84
CA SER A 13 45.32 -15.98 -13.98
C SER A 13 46.32 -16.89 -14.69
N PHE A 14 45.84 -17.78 -15.57
CA PHE A 14 46.71 -18.70 -16.32
C PHE A 14 47.28 -18.11 -17.62
N LYS A 15 46.51 -17.28 -18.34
CA LYS A 15 46.89 -16.77 -19.68
C LYS A 15 47.13 -15.26 -19.76
N GLY A 16 46.97 -14.54 -18.65
CA GLY A 16 46.99 -13.08 -18.63
C GLY A 16 45.68 -12.45 -19.13
N TRP A 17 45.51 -11.15 -18.86
CA TRP A 17 44.31 -10.41 -19.27
C TRP A 17 44.35 -10.04 -20.75
N SER A 18 43.48 -10.66 -21.55
CA SER A 18 43.18 -10.21 -22.92
C SER A 18 42.04 -9.18 -22.92
N GLU A 19 41.94 -8.40 -23.99
CA GLU A 19 40.87 -7.41 -24.16
C GLU A 19 39.48 -8.06 -24.16
N ALA A 20 39.34 -9.23 -24.79
CA ALA A 20 38.12 -10.02 -24.76
C ALA A 20 37.72 -10.45 -23.34
N LEU A 21 38.68 -10.94 -22.53
CA LEU A 21 38.42 -11.34 -21.13
C LEU A 21 38.05 -10.14 -20.25
N ARG A 22 38.63 -8.95 -20.50
CA ARG A 22 38.26 -7.71 -19.82
C ARG A 22 36.82 -7.31 -20.11
N TRP A 23 36.41 -7.35 -21.38
CA TRP A 23 35.02 -7.05 -21.78
C TRP A 23 34.03 -8.05 -21.21
N GLU A 24 34.35 -9.34 -21.25
CA GLU A 24 33.52 -10.41 -20.67
C GLU A 24 33.32 -10.19 -19.16
N ARG A 25 34.40 -9.86 -18.43
CA ARG A 25 34.32 -9.52 -17.00
C ARG A 25 33.44 -8.31 -16.73
N VAL A 26 33.59 -7.22 -17.50
CA VAL A 26 32.77 -6.00 -17.34
C VAL A 26 31.29 -6.30 -17.59
N LEU A 27 30.99 -7.09 -18.62
CA LEU A 27 29.62 -7.48 -18.94
C LEU A 27 29.00 -8.33 -17.82
N LEU A 28 29.73 -9.34 -17.33
CA LEU A 28 29.26 -10.20 -16.25
C LEU A 28 29.05 -9.41 -14.96
N LEU A 29 29.97 -8.51 -14.59
CA LEU A 29 29.81 -7.62 -13.44
C LEU A 29 28.59 -6.70 -13.60
N SER A 30 28.42 -6.08 -14.77
CA SER A 30 27.25 -5.23 -15.06
C SER A 30 25.94 -6.00 -14.89
N ASN A 31 25.87 -7.22 -15.40
CA ASN A 31 24.71 -8.09 -15.26
C ASN A 31 24.48 -8.55 -13.81
N TYR A 32 25.54 -8.83 -13.07
CA TYR A 32 25.49 -9.17 -11.65
C TYR A 32 24.91 -8.01 -10.82
N TRP A 33 25.45 -6.80 -10.99
CA TRP A 33 24.95 -5.61 -10.31
C TRP A 33 23.51 -5.27 -10.68
N LYS A 34 23.12 -5.46 -11.95
CA LYS A 34 21.71 -5.30 -12.37
C LYS A 34 20.79 -6.31 -11.67
N ARG A 35 21.23 -7.56 -11.50
CA ARG A 35 20.45 -8.59 -10.78
C ARG A 35 20.34 -8.25 -9.29
N LEU A 36 21.45 -7.93 -8.62
CA LEU A 36 21.45 -7.52 -7.22
C LEU A 36 20.53 -6.32 -6.97
N ARG A 37 20.55 -5.29 -7.83
CA ARG A 37 19.65 -4.14 -7.70
C ARG A 37 18.18 -4.54 -7.84
N LYS A 38 17.85 -5.45 -8.77
CA LYS A 38 16.47 -5.95 -8.92
C LYS A 38 16.05 -6.76 -7.70
N GLU A 39 16.97 -7.56 -7.16
CA GLU A 39 16.72 -8.36 -5.96
C GLU A 39 16.53 -7.45 -4.74
N GLU A 40 17.40 -6.45 -4.55
CA GLU A 40 17.28 -5.42 -3.51
C GLU A 40 15.96 -4.65 -3.63
N GLN A 41 15.57 -4.23 -4.84
CA GLN A 41 14.28 -3.59 -5.07
C GLN A 41 13.10 -4.51 -4.73
N MET A 42 13.18 -5.79 -5.11
CA MET A 42 12.16 -6.79 -4.77
C MET A 42 12.09 -6.99 -3.26
N TRP A 43 13.22 -7.14 -2.57
CA TRP A 43 13.29 -7.27 -1.11
C TRP A 43 12.80 -6.00 -0.41
N ARG A 44 13.09 -4.82 -0.94
CA ARG A 44 12.58 -3.52 -0.44
C ARG A 44 11.07 -3.40 -0.61
N GLN A 45 10.52 -3.84 -1.75
CA GLN A 45 9.07 -3.88 -1.97
C GLN A 45 8.39 -4.92 -1.06
N LYS A 46 8.96 -6.14 -0.97
CA LYS A 46 8.42 -7.25 -0.16
C LYS A 46 8.47 -6.97 1.34
N SER A 47 9.56 -6.42 1.83
CA SER A 47 9.73 -6.15 3.27
C SER A 47 8.76 -5.07 3.76
N ARG A 48 8.34 -4.13 2.89
CA ARG A 48 7.50 -2.96 3.28
C ARG A 48 8.15 -2.13 4.39
N VAL A 49 9.43 -2.35 4.66
CA VAL A 49 10.16 -1.80 5.79
C VAL A 49 10.53 -0.35 5.48
N LYS A 50 9.74 0.59 6.03
CA LYS A 50 10.19 1.98 6.22
C LYS A 50 11.23 2.09 7.37
N TRP A 51 11.32 1.07 8.21
CA TRP A 51 12.12 1.04 9.44
C TRP A 51 13.62 0.94 9.22
N LEU A 52 14.10 0.61 8.01
CA LEU A 52 15.55 0.53 7.72
C LEU A 52 16.26 1.88 7.89
N LYS A 53 15.51 2.98 7.91
CA LYS A 53 16.03 4.33 8.20
C LYS A 53 16.08 4.66 9.70
N GLU A 54 15.35 3.92 10.54
CA GLU A 54 15.17 4.23 11.98
C GLU A 54 15.59 3.08 12.92
N GLY A 55 15.95 1.92 12.37
CA GLY A 55 16.42 0.74 13.08
C GLY A 55 15.29 -0.08 13.71
N ASP A 56 15.45 -1.41 13.77
CA ASP A 56 14.56 -2.34 14.51
C ASP A 56 14.92 -2.41 16.01
N MET A 57 15.63 -1.39 16.50
CA MET A 57 15.90 -1.25 17.91
C MET A 57 14.68 -0.61 18.56
N ASN A 58 14.35 -1.04 19.78
CA ASN A 58 13.32 -0.43 20.63
C ASN A 58 13.76 0.99 21.07
N SER A 59 13.92 1.88 20.10
CA SER A 59 14.62 3.14 20.24
C SER A 59 13.69 4.15 20.92
N ARG A 60 14.30 5.15 21.55
CA ARG A 60 13.57 6.26 22.16
C ARG A 60 12.59 6.92 21.17
N PHE A 61 12.88 6.88 19.87
CA PHE A 61 11.99 7.41 18.84
C PHE A 61 10.65 6.66 18.78
N PHE A 62 10.65 5.32 18.73
CA PHE A 62 9.42 4.53 18.68
C PHE A 62 8.60 4.67 19.97
N HIS A 63 9.25 4.67 21.13
CA HIS A 63 8.57 4.96 22.39
C HIS A 63 7.98 6.37 22.44
N CYS A 64 8.68 7.38 21.91
CA CYS A 64 8.14 8.73 21.82
C CYS A 64 6.93 8.80 20.88
N MET A 65 6.99 8.13 19.73
CA MET A 65 5.89 8.07 18.77
C MET A 65 4.68 7.31 19.33
N GLU A 66 4.90 6.16 19.95
CA GLU A 66 3.88 5.33 20.56
C GLU A 66 3.24 6.02 21.77
N ASN A 67 4.03 6.68 22.63
CA ASN A 67 3.52 7.55 23.68
C ASN A 67 2.76 8.77 23.14
N GLY A 68 3.21 9.36 22.03
CA GLY A 68 2.50 10.41 21.32
C GLY A 68 1.12 9.95 20.86
N ARG A 69 1.05 8.78 20.21
CA ARG A 69 -0.22 8.16 19.79
C ARG A 69 -1.09 7.78 20.97
N ARG A 70 -0.52 7.21 22.03
CA ARG A 70 -1.23 6.86 23.27
C ARG A 70 -1.87 8.10 23.89
N ARG A 71 -1.15 9.22 24.00
CA ARG A 71 -1.70 10.50 24.49
C ARG A 71 -2.79 11.04 23.59
N SER A 72 -2.58 11.04 22.27
CA SER A 72 -3.60 11.54 21.33
C SER A 72 -4.87 10.69 21.31
N ASN A 73 -4.75 9.39 21.52
CA ASN A 73 -5.88 8.45 21.50
C ASN A 73 -6.47 8.21 22.89
N HIS A 74 -5.92 8.85 23.93
CA HIS A 74 -6.42 8.71 25.28
C HIS A 74 -7.75 9.43 25.41
N ILE A 75 -8.81 8.67 25.66
CA ILE A 75 -10.14 9.19 25.97
C ILE A 75 -10.22 9.27 27.50
N GLY A 76 -10.03 10.48 28.04
CA GLY A 76 -10.07 10.73 29.48
C GLY A 76 -11.48 10.79 30.05
N ASP A 77 -12.42 11.36 29.29
CA ASP A 77 -13.84 11.34 29.61
C ASP A 77 -14.71 11.49 28.36
N ILE A 78 -15.95 11.03 28.44
CA ILE A 78 -16.97 11.23 27.41
C ILE A 78 -18.23 11.82 28.03
N HIS A 79 -18.93 12.67 27.27
CA HIS A 79 -20.21 13.23 27.65
C HIS A 79 -21.30 12.65 26.76
N PHE A 80 -22.31 12.04 27.37
CA PHE A 80 -23.42 11.44 26.65
C PHE A 80 -24.71 11.54 27.47
N ASP A 81 -25.82 11.94 26.83
CA ASP A 81 -27.14 12.16 27.46
C ASP A 81 -27.09 13.03 28.75
N GLY A 82 -26.23 14.06 28.77
CA GLY A 82 -26.05 14.94 29.92
C GLY A 82 -25.25 14.32 31.08
N VAL A 83 -24.75 13.09 30.93
CA VAL A 83 -23.93 12.40 31.92
C VAL A 83 -22.46 12.36 31.46
N ARG A 84 -21.56 12.69 32.38
CA ARG A 84 -20.11 12.59 32.17
C ARG A 84 -19.59 11.25 32.67
N TYR A 85 -18.87 10.52 31.82
CA TYR A 85 -18.24 9.25 32.13
C TYR A 85 -16.72 9.42 32.13
N VAL A 86 -16.07 9.13 33.27
CA VAL A 86 -14.63 9.33 33.46
C VAL A 86 -13.87 8.00 33.66
N ASP A 87 -14.58 6.94 34.08
CA ASP A 87 -13.97 5.63 34.31
C ASP A 87 -13.91 4.80 33.01
N PRO A 88 -12.76 4.21 32.64
CA PRO A 88 -12.62 3.45 31.38
C PRO A 88 -13.70 2.37 31.15
N PRO A 89 -14.11 1.56 32.15
CA PRO A 89 -15.20 0.60 31.97
C PRO A 89 -16.54 1.28 31.67
N ARG A 90 -16.80 2.44 32.29
CA ARG A 90 -18.02 3.20 32.08
C ARG A 90 -18.03 3.95 30.76
N ILE A 91 -16.87 4.44 30.30
CA ILE A 91 -16.67 5.00 28.97
C ILE A 91 -17.01 3.93 27.92
N MET A 92 -16.45 2.73 28.07
CA MET A 92 -16.71 1.61 27.15
C MET A 92 -18.21 1.24 27.11
N ASP A 93 -18.85 1.14 28.27
CA ASP A 93 -20.29 0.86 28.36
C ASP A 93 -21.15 1.99 27.78
N GLY A 94 -20.75 3.25 27.97
CA GLY A 94 -21.39 4.41 27.36
C GLY A 94 -21.32 4.39 25.83
N VAL A 95 -20.12 4.16 25.27
CA VAL A 95 -19.90 4.02 23.82
C VAL A 95 -20.70 2.85 23.25
N PHE A 96 -20.66 1.70 23.93
CA PHE A 96 -21.42 0.53 23.51
C PHE A 96 -22.92 0.81 23.48
N ARG A 97 -23.48 1.41 24.55
CA ARG A 97 -24.91 1.78 24.61
C ARG A 97 -25.29 2.78 23.53
N PHE A 98 -24.46 3.79 23.28
CA PHE A 98 -24.69 4.78 22.23
C PHE A 98 -24.85 4.13 20.86
N PHE A 99 -23.85 3.36 20.43
CA PHE A 99 -23.91 2.70 19.12
C PHE A 99 -24.97 1.61 19.06
N LYS A 100 -25.13 0.83 20.15
CA LYS A 100 -26.21 -0.15 20.24
C LYS A 100 -27.55 0.52 20.01
N ASN A 101 -27.82 1.68 20.62
CA ASN A 101 -29.08 2.41 20.45
C ASN A 101 -29.22 3.04 19.06
N ASN A 102 -28.17 3.65 18.51
CA ASN A 102 -28.20 4.26 17.17
C ASN A 102 -28.42 3.23 16.06
N TYR A 103 -27.90 2.01 16.23
CA TYR A 103 -28.05 0.92 15.28
C TYR A 103 -29.17 -0.07 15.67
N LYS A 104 -30.02 0.27 16.65
CA LYS A 104 -31.27 -0.50 16.82
C LYS A 104 -32.04 -0.40 15.52
N ASN A 105 -32.61 -1.53 15.09
CA ASN A 105 -33.60 -1.54 14.02
C ASN A 105 -34.82 -0.76 14.52
N VAL A 106 -34.82 0.54 14.27
CA VAL A 106 -36.02 1.35 14.38
C VAL A 106 -36.90 0.94 13.22
N THR A 107 -38.15 0.58 13.48
CA THR A 107 -39.19 0.48 12.46
C THR A 107 -39.46 1.87 11.92
N TRP A 108 -38.56 2.35 11.07
CA TRP A 108 -38.68 3.59 10.35
C TRP A 108 -39.42 3.28 9.05
N GLN A 109 -40.56 3.96 8.84
CA GLN A 109 -41.20 3.91 7.54
C GLN A 109 -40.33 4.68 6.56
N ARG A 110 -39.48 3.96 5.81
CA ARG A 110 -38.65 4.54 4.77
C ARG A 110 -39.57 5.29 3.79
N PRO A 111 -39.36 6.60 3.56
CA PRO A 111 -40.13 7.33 2.57
C PRO A 111 -40.08 6.59 1.23
N LYS A 112 -41.24 6.36 0.63
CA LYS A 112 -41.31 5.78 -0.71
C LYS A 112 -40.82 6.86 -1.67
N LEU A 113 -39.61 6.68 -2.21
CA LEU A 113 -39.03 7.61 -3.20
C LEU A 113 -39.75 7.60 -4.55
N ARG A 114 -40.84 6.83 -4.68
CA ARG A 114 -41.56 6.56 -5.93
C ARG A 114 -42.30 7.79 -6.46
N GLU A 115 -42.59 8.76 -5.61
CA GLU A 115 -43.28 10.02 -5.94
C GLU A 115 -42.33 11.23 -5.96
N MET A 116 -41.03 11.02 -5.76
CA MET A 116 -40.05 12.12 -5.76
C MET A 116 -39.47 12.33 -7.16
N ILE A 117 -39.54 13.56 -7.65
CA ILE A 117 -38.86 13.97 -8.88
C ILE A 117 -37.40 14.25 -8.52
N PHE A 118 -36.51 13.31 -8.86
CA PHE A 118 -35.08 13.54 -8.76
C PHE A 118 -34.60 14.28 -10.01
N LYS A 119 -33.60 15.14 -9.83
CA LYS A 119 -32.84 15.65 -10.97
C LYS A 119 -32.16 14.46 -11.62
N GLN A 120 -32.58 14.13 -12.83
CA GLN A 120 -31.95 13.11 -13.65
C GLN A 120 -30.84 13.77 -14.45
N LEU A 121 -29.75 13.02 -14.65
CA LEU A 121 -28.75 13.43 -15.61
C LEU A 121 -29.37 13.41 -17.01
N PRO A 122 -28.97 14.33 -17.90
CA PRO A 122 -29.40 14.25 -19.29
C PRO A 122 -28.94 12.92 -19.90
N MET A 123 -29.69 12.42 -20.88
CA MET A 123 -29.45 11.11 -21.49
C MET A 123 -28.00 10.93 -21.94
N SER A 124 -27.39 11.98 -22.51
CA SER A 124 -25.99 11.97 -22.96
C SER A 124 -24.97 11.75 -21.84
N GLU A 125 -25.24 12.24 -20.63
CA GLU A 125 -24.37 11.99 -19.48
C GLU A 125 -24.60 10.59 -18.91
N ASN A 126 -25.84 10.11 -18.96
CA ASN A 126 -26.15 8.76 -18.51
C ASN A 126 -25.53 7.71 -19.45
N GLU A 127 -25.61 7.93 -20.77
CA GLU A 127 -24.94 7.14 -21.79
C GLU A 127 -23.41 7.12 -21.60
N LEU A 128 -22.81 8.24 -21.18
CA LEU A 128 -21.38 8.31 -20.89
C LEU A 128 -21.00 7.50 -19.64
N LEU A 129 -21.83 7.52 -18.59
CA LEU A 129 -21.59 6.79 -17.34
C LEU A 129 -21.87 5.29 -17.45
N GLU A 130 -22.80 4.91 -18.33
CA GLU A 130 -23.16 3.53 -18.65
C GLU A 130 -22.32 2.95 -19.80
N ALA A 131 -21.53 3.78 -20.50
CA ALA A 131 -20.64 3.32 -21.55
C ALA A 131 -19.55 2.38 -21.02
N ASP A 132 -19.20 1.39 -21.83
CA ASP A 132 -18.08 0.50 -21.53
C ASP A 132 -16.76 1.26 -21.46
N PHE A 133 -15.92 0.87 -20.50
CA PHE A 133 -14.58 1.43 -20.37
C PHE A 133 -13.73 1.13 -21.61
N SER A 134 -13.11 2.17 -22.18
CA SER A 134 -12.14 1.98 -23.25
C SER A 134 -10.79 1.47 -22.72
N CYS A 135 -10.07 0.67 -23.51
CA CYS A 135 -8.72 0.22 -23.15
C CYS A 135 -7.77 1.39 -22.84
N GLU A 136 -7.95 2.52 -23.54
CA GLU A 136 -7.13 3.72 -23.38
C GLU A 136 -7.41 4.46 -22.07
N GLU A 137 -8.68 4.52 -21.64
CA GLU A 137 -9.06 5.07 -20.34
C GLU A 137 -8.45 4.25 -19.20
N VAL A 138 -8.58 2.92 -19.28
CA VAL A 138 -8.02 1.99 -18.31
C VAL A 138 -6.51 2.19 -18.21
N ARG A 139 -5.79 2.21 -19.34
CA ARG A 139 -4.35 2.47 -19.40
C ARG A 139 -3.95 3.79 -18.75
N ARG A 140 -4.62 4.89 -19.11
CA ARG A 140 -4.33 6.22 -18.53
C ARG A 140 -4.48 6.24 -17.01
N ARG A 141 -5.52 5.58 -16.47
CA ARG A 141 -5.74 5.50 -15.02
C ARG A 141 -4.64 4.70 -14.31
N PHE A 142 -4.19 3.61 -14.92
CA PHE A 142 -3.14 2.75 -14.35
C PHE A 142 -1.75 3.39 -14.37
N VAL A 143 -1.39 4.13 -15.42
CA VAL A 143 -0.10 4.85 -15.50
C VAL A 143 0.00 5.92 -14.39
N VAL A 144 -1.10 6.59 -14.07
CA VAL A 144 -1.15 7.57 -12.97
C VAL A 144 -1.13 6.87 -11.58
N ALA A 145 -1.74 5.68 -11.46
CA ALA A 145 -1.80 4.91 -10.22
C ALA A 145 -0.50 4.14 -9.89
N MET A 146 0.38 3.92 -10.87
CA MET A 146 1.70 3.29 -10.71
C MET A 146 2.67 4.03 -9.78
N ALA A 147 2.31 5.21 -9.29
CA ALA A 147 3.00 5.91 -8.21
C ALA A 147 2.88 5.14 -6.87
N ILE A 148 3.61 4.02 -6.75
CA ILE A 148 4.01 3.32 -5.53
C ILE A 148 2.88 3.20 -4.48
N LYS A 149 1.70 2.74 -4.90
CA LYS A 149 0.63 2.37 -3.97
C LYS A 149 0.87 0.97 -3.41
N ALA A 150 0.39 0.76 -2.18
CA ALA A 150 0.49 -0.54 -1.52
C ALA A 150 -0.25 -1.62 -2.34
N PRO A 151 0.30 -2.85 -2.41
CA PRO A 151 -0.43 -3.99 -2.95
C PRO A 151 -1.69 -4.25 -2.12
N ASP A 152 -2.70 -4.81 -2.77
CA ASP A 152 -3.93 -5.27 -2.12
C ASP A 152 -3.62 -6.44 -1.17
N PRO A 153 -4.58 -6.88 -0.33
CA PRO A 153 -4.39 -7.99 0.61
C PRO A 153 -3.91 -9.30 -0.03
N ASP A 154 -4.07 -9.45 -1.35
CA ASP A 154 -3.60 -10.55 -2.18
C ASP A 154 -2.08 -10.52 -2.47
N GLY A 155 -1.40 -9.43 -2.14
CA GLY A 155 0.03 -9.24 -2.35
C GLY A 155 0.43 -8.84 -3.77
N MET A 156 -0.53 -8.61 -4.68
CA MET A 156 -0.24 -8.15 -6.03
C MET A 156 -0.03 -6.64 -6.06
N SER A 157 1.13 -6.20 -6.54
CA SER A 157 1.36 -4.76 -6.73
C SER A 157 0.62 -4.26 -7.96
N LEU A 158 0.18 -3.00 -7.94
CA LEU A 158 -0.37 -2.32 -9.12
C LEU A 158 0.56 -2.43 -10.34
N ALA A 159 1.88 -2.37 -10.14
CA ALA A 159 2.85 -2.56 -11.21
C ALA A 159 2.81 -3.97 -11.84
N PHE A 160 2.59 -5.01 -11.02
CA PHE A 160 2.41 -6.38 -11.53
C PHE A 160 1.12 -6.50 -12.34
N ILE A 161 0.02 -5.91 -11.86
CA ILE A 161 -1.27 -5.94 -12.55
C ILE A 161 -1.16 -5.21 -13.90
N CYS A 162 -0.56 -4.02 -13.91
CA CYS A 162 -0.32 -3.27 -15.14
C CYS A 162 0.56 -4.03 -16.14
N HIS A 163 1.56 -4.80 -15.68
CA HIS A 163 2.44 -5.52 -16.59
C HIS A 163 1.78 -6.74 -17.24
N ASN A 164 0.85 -7.40 -16.54
CA ASN A 164 0.28 -8.68 -16.97
C ASN A 164 -1.13 -8.57 -17.57
N TRP A 165 -1.87 -7.50 -17.29
CA TRP A 165 -3.27 -7.36 -17.69
C TRP A 165 -3.61 -6.06 -18.44
N VAL A 166 -2.68 -5.13 -18.62
CA VAL A 166 -2.90 -3.82 -19.27
C VAL A 166 -1.93 -3.63 -20.45
#